data_AF-A0AAD6B9Q6-F1
#
_entry.id   AF-A0AAD6B9Q6-F1
#
_cell.length_a   1.000
_cell.length_b   1.000
_cell.length_c   1.000
_cell.angle_alpha   90.00
_cell.angle_beta   90.00
_cell.angle_gamma   90.00
#
_symmetry.space_group_name_H-M   'P 1'
#
loop_
_entity.id
_entity.type
_entity.pdbx_description
1 polymer ?
#
loop_
_entity_poly.entity_id
_entity_poly.type
_entity_poly.pdbx_seq_one_letter_code
_entity_poly.pdbx_strand_id
1 'polypeptide(L)'
;MKGLPALLLMLCCTALLCSAAPAVGPVTCSEDGGAAAARMAAHHIDENHDHGYKFKLSEIKGSKVEKFHGGCEIQLQLDLLETTCHNINPMHFEDCVIRDVTDWEVRANCSVRISVRSGDARVINYHCDTRKEAVQRVNENTTNQNYFILKDVGRIEIGSILGSNLFYAAAIALVESHCPMGSRILPEVCRPLCPDRARHAFCRSTYFLSEGLDSVQCDYYPPMLWMFVVLFLIMLPAMFGLSLGVTGVYIQGLVHILEWATLRIQREREQQSGVPDPLPNGIIERGGGSMQEGVGRLRGDGPPTGGLFSLSDALFFYQTGLESIVDDTVTQRFSSEELNSWNLLTRTNQNFRYISLRLTLFWGVGVFVRYGLLLPFRVTLAVIGLSWLVIGTILVGLLPESSVKNWLSELVHLTCYRVCARGLSATILYHNKENRPQKGGICVANHTTPIDIVILANDGCYAMVGQVHGGLMGVLQRSMSRSCPHVWFERSEMKDRHTVTNRLRAHVAARTKLPILIFPEGTCVNNTSVMMFKKGSFEIGGTIYPVAIKYDARFGDAFWNSSKYNMVSYLLRMMTSWAIVVNVWYLPPMERQEEEDAAQFANRVKSAIAQQGGLLDLD
;
A
#
# COMPACT_ATOMS: atom_id res chain seq x y z
N MET A 1 -3.09 45.77 34.56
CA MET A 1 -2.80 45.38 35.96
C MET A 1 -3.00 43.88 36.10
N LYS A 2 -2.14 43.22 36.89
CA LYS A 2 -2.20 41.82 37.36
C LYS A 2 -1.77 40.79 36.29
N GLY A 3 -0.55 40.25 36.26
CA GLY A 3 0.50 40.29 37.28
C GLY A 3 0.09 39.53 38.55
N LEU A 4 -0.37 38.28 38.42
CA LEU A 4 -0.51 37.25 39.46
C LEU A 4 -1.17 36.04 38.79
N PRO A 5 -0.40 35.10 38.20
CA PRO A 5 -0.10 33.88 38.96
C PRO A 5 1.24 33.27 38.53
N ALA A 6 2.35 33.99 38.72
CA ALA A 6 3.70 33.40 38.70
C ALA A 6 4.17 32.98 40.12
N LEU A 7 3.35 33.21 41.14
CA LEU A 7 3.72 33.05 42.55
C LEU A 7 3.11 31.80 43.23
N LEU A 8 2.37 30.96 42.50
CA LEU A 8 1.80 29.70 43.06
C LEU A 8 2.50 28.42 42.58
N LEU A 9 3.49 28.51 41.70
CA LEU A 9 4.30 27.36 41.28
C LEU A 9 5.66 27.26 42.02
N MET A 10 5.96 28.21 42.92
CA MET A 10 7.24 28.30 43.66
C MET A 10 7.12 27.86 45.14
N LEU A 11 6.10 27.07 45.49
CA LEU A 11 5.84 26.64 46.88
C LEU A 11 5.43 25.16 47.03
N CYS A 12 5.91 24.29 46.14
CA CYS A 12 5.80 22.83 46.29
C CYS A 12 7.15 22.08 46.23
N CYS A 13 8.27 22.77 46.51
CA CYS A 13 9.61 22.17 46.56
C CYS A 13 10.20 22.02 47.97
N THR A 14 9.39 22.02 49.02
CA THR A 14 9.87 21.77 50.39
C THR A 14 9.13 20.61 51.02
N ALA A 15 9.58 19.40 50.67
CA ALA A 15 9.57 18.17 51.48
C ALA A 15 9.38 16.95 50.57
N LEU A 16 10.48 16.44 50.01
CA LEU A 16 10.65 15.03 49.66
C LEU A 16 12.15 14.75 49.50
N LEU A 17 12.75 14.38 50.63
CA LEU A 17 13.87 13.46 50.79
C LEU A 17 15.03 13.60 49.79
N CYS A 18 15.96 14.53 50.08
CA CYS A 18 17.37 14.27 49.77
C CYS A 18 17.84 13.13 50.66
N SER A 19 17.87 11.91 50.15
CA SER A 19 18.79 10.90 50.69
C SER A 19 20.20 11.42 50.39
N ALA A 20 20.90 11.88 51.43
CA ALA A 20 22.32 12.17 51.29
C ALA A 20 23.01 10.88 50.85
N ALA A 21 23.69 10.91 49.70
CA ALA A 21 24.55 9.83 49.26
C ALA A 21 25.58 9.54 50.39
N PRO A 22 25.89 8.26 50.68
CA PRO A 22 26.82 7.91 51.74
C PRO A 22 28.18 8.57 51.46
N ALA A 23 28.75 9.22 52.49
CA ALA A 23 30.05 9.87 52.39
C ALA A 23 31.11 8.86 51.93
N VAL A 24 31.70 9.10 50.76
CA VAL A 24 32.77 8.27 50.20
C VAL A 24 34.01 8.44 51.08
N GLY A 25 34.48 7.36 51.70
CA GLY A 25 35.76 7.34 52.40
C GLY A 25 36.93 7.67 51.44
N PRO A 26 37.99 8.34 51.91
CA PRO A 26 39.11 8.73 51.06
C PRO A 26 39.78 7.50 50.42
N VAL A 27 40.10 7.58 49.13
CA VAL A 27 40.87 6.53 48.44
C VAL A 27 42.29 6.54 48.98
N THR A 28 42.68 5.44 49.62
CA THR A 28 43.99 5.29 50.27
C THR A 28 44.86 4.29 49.54
N CYS A 29 46.18 4.43 49.67
CA CYS A 29 47.17 3.52 49.07
C CYS A 29 47.40 2.23 49.89
N SER A 30 46.40 1.81 50.69
CA SER A 30 46.39 0.55 51.44
C SER A 30 45.68 -0.54 50.63
N GLU A 31 45.96 -1.81 50.94
CA GLU A 31 45.29 -2.95 50.28
C GLU A 31 43.76 -2.94 50.51
N ASP A 32 43.31 -2.40 51.66
CA ASP A 32 41.88 -2.24 51.99
C ASP A 32 41.20 -1.07 51.24
N GLY A 33 41.97 -0.23 50.53
CA GLY A 33 41.46 0.91 49.76
C GLY A 33 40.72 0.54 48.47
N GLY A 34 40.74 -0.75 48.09
CA GLY A 34 40.17 -1.25 46.83
C GLY A 34 38.68 -0.98 46.66
N ALA A 35 37.87 -1.05 47.72
CA ALA A 35 36.42 -0.84 47.64
C ALA A 35 36.05 0.64 47.38
N ALA A 36 36.77 1.58 48.02
CA ALA A 36 36.58 3.01 47.77
C ALA A 36 37.06 3.40 46.37
N ALA A 37 38.17 2.83 45.93
CA ALA A 37 38.70 3.01 44.59
C ALA A 37 37.77 2.44 43.50
N ALA A 38 37.17 1.27 43.72
CA ALA A 38 36.21 0.65 42.80
C ALA A 38 34.91 1.45 42.68
N ARG A 39 34.41 2.02 43.79
CA ARG A 39 33.22 2.88 43.76
C ARG A 39 33.48 4.21 43.04
N MET A 40 34.64 4.83 43.28
CA MET A 40 35.08 6.01 42.54
C MET A 40 35.24 5.72 41.04
N ALA A 41 35.79 4.56 40.70
CA ALA A 41 35.92 4.11 39.32
C ALA A 41 34.56 3.93 38.64
N ALA A 42 33.60 3.26 39.29
CA ALA A 42 32.25 3.07 38.77
C ALA A 42 31.54 4.41 38.54
N HIS A 43 31.60 5.33 39.51
CA HIS A 43 31.04 6.67 39.38
C HIS A 43 31.66 7.44 38.20
N HIS A 44 32.99 7.40 38.05
CA HIS A 44 33.68 8.07 36.95
C HIS A 44 33.34 7.47 35.58
N ILE A 45 33.17 6.15 35.49
CA ILE A 45 32.69 5.48 34.27
C ILE A 45 31.27 5.92 33.94
N ASP A 46 30.40 6.00 34.96
CA ASP A 46 29.01 6.43 34.78
C ASP A 46 28.86 7.89 34.34
N GLU A 47 29.71 8.79 34.82
CA GLU A 47 29.70 10.21 34.39
C GLU A 47 30.30 10.44 33.00
N ASN A 48 31.20 9.57 32.55
CA ASN A 48 31.99 9.77 31.34
C ASN A 48 31.59 8.88 30.15
N HIS A 49 30.71 7.88 30.31
CA HIS A 49 30.12 7.18 29.18
C HIS A 49 28.97 8.01 28.59
N ASP A 50 28.77 7.98 27.28
CA ASP A 50 27.84 8.87 26.55
C ASP A 50 26.63 8.13 25.95
N HIS A 51 26.51 6.82 26.17
CA HIS A 51 25.45 6.00 25.58
C HIS A 51 25.11 4.77 26.45
N GLY A 52 23.84 4.36 26.44
CA GLY A 52 23.39 3.17 27.15
C GLY A 52 22.86 3.44 28.56
N TYR A 53 23.09 2.48 29.45
CA TYR A 53 22.52 2.45 30.79
C TYR A 53 23.64 2.50 31.84
N LYS A 54 23.30 2.99 33.04
CA LYS A 54 24.25 3.13 34.15
C LYS A 54 24.68 1.77 34.67
N PHE A 55 25.89 1.69 35.22
CA PHE A 55 26.49 0.45 35.69
C PHE A 55 26.60 0.41 37.22
N LYS A 56 26.38 -0.77 37.80
CA LYS A 56 26.64 -1.05 39.22
C LYS A 56 27.80 -2.02 39.37
N LEU A 57 28.64 -1.79 40.38
CA LEU A 57 29.71 -2.71 40.74
C LEU A 57 29.12 -4.06 41.16
N SER A 58 29.55 -5.14 40.51
CA SER A 58 29.19 -6.51 40.86
C SER A 58 30.31 -7.21 41.62
N GLU A 59 31.53 -7.21 41.08
CA GLU A 59 32.67 -7.89 41.68
C GLU A 59 33.99 -7.18 41.36
N ILE A 60 34.94 -7.22 42.30
CA ILE A 60 36.33 -6.75 42.09
C ILE A 60 37.19 -7.99 41.80
N LYS A 61 37.62 -8.19 40.55
CA LYS A 61 38.44 -9.36 40.15
C LYS A 61 39.89 -9.27 40.58
N GLY A 62 40.41 -8.06 40.70
CA GLY A 62 41.80 -7.85 41.08
C GLY A 62 42.11 -6.38 41.33
N SER A 63 43.03 -6.15 42.27
CA SER A 63 43.59 -4.83 42.57
C SER A 63 45.10 -4.96 42.68
N LYS A 64 45.83 -4.10 41.96
CA LYS A 64 47.30 -4.02 42.02
C LYS A 64 47.69 -2.58 42.38
N VAL A 65 48.48 -2.42 43.43
CA VAL A 65 48.93 -1.09 43.90
C VAL A 65 50.43 -0.95 43.70
N GLU A 66 50.84 0.06 42.94
CA GLU A 66 52.24 0.42 42.69
C GLU A 66 52.55 1.76 43.37
N LYS A 67 53.46 1.75 44.37
CA LYS A 67 53.80 2.94 45.16
C LYS A 67 54.98 3.69 44.53
N PHE A 68 54.93 5.02 44.51
CA PHE A 68 56.02 5.90 44.09
C PHE A 68 56.21 7.06 45.08
N HIS A 69 57.28 7.85 44.94
CA HIS A 69 57.58 8.93 45.89
C HIS A 69 56.50 10.02 45.83
N GLY A 70 55.69 10.13 46.89
CA GLY A 70 54.58 11.09 46.99
C GLY A 70 53.20 10.60 46.52
N GLY A 71 53.04 9.31 46.20
CA GLY A 71 51.73 8.76 45.76
C GLY A 71 51.70 7.26 45.46
N CYS A 72 50.59 6.79 44.89
CA CYS A 72 50.46 5.43 44.37
C CYS A 72 49.59 5.39 43.11
N GLU A 73 49.77 4.33 42.33
CA GLU A 73 48.95 4.00 41.18
C GLU A 73 48.21 2.68 41.47
N ILE A 74 46.89 2.67 41.30
CA ILE A 74 46.03 1.52 41.56
C ILE A 74 45.44 1.05 40.23
N GLN A 75 45.71 -0.19 39.87
CA GLN A 75 45.09 -0.86 38.73
C GLN A 75 44.00 -1.82 39.22
N LEU A 76 42.76 -1.58 38.79
CA LEU A 76 41.59 -2.36 39.16
C LEU A 76 41.06 -3.15 37.96
N GLN A 77 40.63 -4.39 38.21
CA GLN A 77 39.77 -5.17 37.33
C GLN A 77 38.41 -5.32 38.00
N LEU A 78 37.36 -4.81 37.35
CA LEU A 78 36.01 -4.72 37.89
C LEU A 78 35.03 -5.42 36.94
N ASP A 79 34.14 -6.24 37.47
CA ASP A 79 32.92 -6.65 36.78
C ASP A 79 31.80 -5.69 37.19
N LEU A 80 31.22 -5.01 36.20
CA LEU A 80 30.06 -4.13 36.36
C LEU A 80 28.82 -4.74 35.71
N LEU A 81 27.66 -4.50 36.29
CA LEU A 81 26.36 -4.92 35.76
C LEU A 81 25.52 -3.72 35.34
N GLU A 82 24.89 -3.83 34.18
CA GLU A 82 24.00 -2.80 33.66
C GLU A 82 22.71 -2.70 34.51
N THR A 83 22.28 -1.47 34.74
CA THR A 83 21.03 -1.17 35.47
C THR A 83 19.88 -0.84 34.51
N THR A 84 18.67 -0.74 35.04
CA THR A 84 17.49 -0.30 34.27
C THR A 84 17.48 1.20 33.98
N CYS A 85 18.39 1.98 34.60
CA CYS A 85 18.48 3.42 34.40
C CYS A 85 19.30 3.75 33.15
N HIS A 86 18.67 4.39 32.16
CA HIS A 86 19.41 4.99 31.05
C HIS A 86 20.36 6.08 31.56
N ASN A 87 21.49 6.34 30.88
CA ASN A 87 22.49 7.33 31.30
C ASN A 87 21.89 8.73 31.55
N ILE A 88 20.95 9.15 30.69
CA ILE A 88 20.23 10.43 30.83
C ILE A 88 19.28 10.50 32.05
N ASN A 89 19.03 9.39 32.72
CA ASN A 89 18.17 9.36 33.91
C ASN A 89 18.87 10.12 35.05
N PRO A 90 18.23 11.12 35.68
CA PRO A 90 18.85 11.88 36.77
C PRO A 90 19.07 11.07 38.05
N MET A 91 18.49 9.87 38.18
CA MET A 91 18.68 8.97 39.32
C MET A 91 20.13 8.52 39.47
N HIS A 92 20.70 8.58 40.68
CA HIS A 92 22.08 8.14 40.94
C HIS A 92 22.22 6.63 40.70
N PHE A 93 23.37 6.18 40.20
CA PHE A 93 23.56 4.78 39.79
C PHE A 93 23.35 3.81 40.97
N GLU A 94 23.63 4.20 42.21
CA GLU A 94 23.39 3.37 43.42
C GLU A 94 21.90 3.12 43.70
N ASP A 95 21.01 3.99 43.23
CA ASP A 95 19.55 3.86 43.42
C ASP A 95 18.88 3.08 42.28
N CYS A 96 19.62 2.80 41.22
CA CYS A 96 19.12 2.10 40.04
C CYS A 96 19.07 0.58 40.26
N VAL A 97 17.98 -0.07 39.83
CA VAL A 97 17.83 -1.52 39.96
C VAL A 97 18.71 -2.21 38.91
N ILE A 98 19.48 -3.22 39.31
CA ILE A 98 20.26 -4.06 38.39
C ILE A 98 19.26 -4.83 37.52
N ARG A 99 19.53 -4.95 36.22
CA ARG A 99 18.69 -5.75 35.32
C ARG A 99 18.63 -7.20 35.83
N ASP A 100 17.42 -7.72 35.96
CA ASP A 100 17.22 -9.12 36.37
C ASP A 100 17.72 -10.07 35.26
N VAL A 101 17.98 -11.33 35.60
CA VAL A 101 18.34 -12.40 34.66
C VAL A 101 17.28 -12.54 33.56
N THR A 102 16.02 -12.23 33.87
CA THR A 102 14.91 -12.18 32.91
C THR A 102 14.98 -11.01 31.92
N ASP A 103 15.69 -9.94 32.26
CA ASP A 103 15.88 -8.71 31.46
C ASP A 103 17.27 -8.63 30.81
N TRP A 104 17.95 -9.78 30.68
CA TRP A 104 19.31 -9.95 30.18
C TRP A 104 20.34 -9.13 30.98
N GLU A 105 20.90 -9.77 32.02
CA GLU A 105 22.05 -9.23 32.75
C GLU A 105 23.21 -8.93 31.77
N VAL A 106 23.50 -7.64 31.55
CA VAL A 106 24.66 -7.21 30.75
C VAL A 106 25.82 -6.98 31.69
N ARG A 107 26.90 -7.74 31.48
CA ARG A 107 28.14 -7.65 32.26
C ARG A 107 29.24 -6.97 31.46
N ALA A 108 29.84 -5.94 32.05
CA ALA A 108 31.01 -5.25 31.54
C ALA A 108 32.25 -5.62 32.36
N ASN A 109 33.34 -6.03 31.71
CA ASN A 109 34.63 -6.23 32.35
C ASN A 109 35.48 -4.97 32.12
N CYS A 110 35.77 -4.26 33.21
CA CYS A 110 36.45 -2.98 33.20
C CYS A 110 37.85 -3.07 33.81
N SER A 111 38.86 -2.59 33.09
CA SER A 111 40.20 -2.32 33.59
C SER A 111 40.36 -0.82 33.83
N VAL A 112 40.64 -0.41 35.06
CA VAL A 112 40.71 1.01 35.48
C VAL A 112 42.05 1.30 36.13
N ARG A 113 42.66 2.44 35.81
CA ARG A 113 43.91 2.92 36.40
C ARG A 113 43.66 4.24 37.13
N ILE A 114 44.05 4.29 38.40
CA ILE A 114 43.81 5.43 39.29
C ILE A 114 45.15 5.91 39.84
N SER A 115 45.42 7.21 39.82
CA SER A 115 46.58 7.82 40.47
C SER A 115 46.14 8.59 41.71
N VAL A 116 46.80 8.32 42.83
CA VAL A 116 46.61 9.02 44.10
C VAL A 116 47.87 9.84 44.40
N ARG A 117 47.74 11.16 44.56
CA ARG A 117 48.85 12.07 44.92
C ARG A 117 48.39 13.00 46.04
N SER A 118 49.14 13.05 47.14
CA SER A 118 48.87 13.96 48.28
C SER A 118 47.42 13.95 48.79
N GLY A 119 46.75 12.79 48.76
CA GLY A 119 45.35 12.62 49.21
C GLY A 119 44.28 12.91 48.15
N ASP A 120 44.66 13.34 46.95
CA ASP A 120 43.77 13.52 45.80
C ASP A 120 43.87 12.32 44.85
N ALA A 121 42.73 11.72 44.50
CA ALA A 121 42.64 10.50 43.70
C ALA A 121 41.93 10.79 42.37
N ARG A 122 42.57 10.45 41.25
CA ARG A 122 42.04 10.69 39.90
C ARG A 122 42.18 9.47 39.01
N VAL A 123 41.13 9.15 38.25
CA VAL A 123 41.16 8.13 37.20
C VAL A 123 42.04 8.62 36.05
N ILE A 124 43.03 7.82 35.65
CA ILE A 124 43.97 8.12 34.56
C ILE A 124 43.41 7.62 33.24
N ASN A 125 42.97 6.36 33.22
CA ASN A 125 42.29 5.74 32.09
C ASN A 125 41.40 4.58 32.56
N TYR A 126 40.43 4.23 31.73
CA TYR A 126 39.61 3.04 31.91
C TYR A 126 39.32 2.40 30.54
N HIS A 127 39.10 1.09 30.53
CA HIS A 127 38.65 0.34 29.36
C HIS A 127 37.65 -0.72 29.81
N CYS A 128 36.46 -0.74 29.21
CA CYS A 128 35.38 -1.67 29.54
C CYS A 128 34.96 -2.45 28.29
N ASP A 129 34.87 -3.77 28.42
CA ASP A 129 34.41 -4.70 27.38
C ASP A 129 33.04 -5.28 27.79
N THR A 130 32.05 -5.24 26.88
CA THR A 130 30.70 -5.78 27.09
C THR A 130 30.49 -7.02 26.21
N ARG A 131 30.29 -8.20 26.82
CA ARG A 131 30.12 -9.44 26.05
C ARG A 131 28.80 -9.44 25.27
N LYS A 132 28.88 -9.31 23.93
CA LYS A 132 27.74 -9.44 23.00
C LYS A 132 27.88 -10.70 22.15
N GLU A 133 27.62 -11.86 22.75
CA GLU A 133 27.86 -13.18 22.15
C GLU A 133 27.19 -13.38 20.79
N ALA A 134 25.96 -12.86 20.59
CA ALA A 134 25.25 -12.97 19.32
C ALA A 134 25.94 -12.21 18.17
N VAL A 135 26.53 -11.04 18.45
CA VAL A 135 27.26 -10.25 17.44
C VAL A 135 28.61 -10.90 17.13
N GLN A 136 29.27 -11.48 18.16
CA GLN A 136 30.49 -12.26 17.98
C GLN A 136 30.25 -13.46 17.05
N ARG A 137 29.17 -14.22 17.26
CA ARG A 137 28.82 -15.37 16.41
C ARG A 137 28.59 -15.00 14.94
N VAL A 138 28.03 -13.82 14.66
CA VAL A 138 27.87 -13.32 13.28
C VAL A 138 29.21 -12.92 12.66
N ASN A 139 30.12 -12.38 13.47
CA ASN A 139 31.45 -11.97 13.04
C ASN A 139 32.47 -13.12 12.96
N GLU A 140 32.16 -14.28 13.55
CA GLU A 140 32.91 -15.54 13.33
C GLU A 140 32.69 -16.11 11.92
N ASN A 141 31.63 -15.70 11.23
CA ASN A 141 31.34 -16.17 9.89
C ASN A 141 32.25 -15.50 8.86
N THR A 142 33.20 -16.26 8.32
CA THR A 142 34.24 -15.80 7.38
C THR A 142 33.74 -15.48 5.97
N THR A 143 32.45 -15.64 5.68
CA THR A 143 31.87 -15.26 4.38
C THR A 143 31.71 -13.75 4.20
N ASN A 144 31.81 -12.98 5.28
CA ASN A 144 31.64 -11.52 5.25
C ASN A 144 32.95 -10.81 4.91
N GLN A 145 32.87 -9.69 4.18
CA GLN A 145 34.06 -8.89 3.83
C GLN A 145 34.47 -7.95 4.97
N ASN A 146 33.49 -7.41 5.70
CA ASN A 146 33.68 -6.47 6.80
C ASN A 146 32.94 -6.95 8.06
N TYR A 147 33.38 -6.47 9.22
CA TYR A 147 32.72 -6.74 10.51
C TYR A 147 31.35 -6.06 10.57
N PHE A 148 30.39 -6.70 11.24
CA PHE A 148 29.08 -6.15 11.55
C PHE A 148 29.02 -5.67 13.00
N ILE A 149 28.41 -4.50 13.21
CA ILE A 149 28.20 -3.92 14.54
C ILE A 149 26.71 -3.84 14.86
N LEU A 150 26.37 -3.90 16.15
CA LEU A 150 25.00 -3.79 16.62
C LEU A 150 24.46 -2.38 16.36
N LYS A 151 23.36 -2.29 15.61
CA LYS A 151 22.64 -1.03 15.36
C LYS A 151 21.48 -0.85 16.34
N ASP A 152 20.68 -1.89 16.53
CA ASP A 152 19.51 -1.85 17.41
C ASP A 152 19.08 -3.25 17.87
N VAL A 153 18.36 -3.34 18.99
CA VAL A 153 17.75 -4.58 19.51
C VAL A 153 16.24 -4.42 19.43
N GLY A 154 15.59 -5.19 18.55
CA GLY A 154 14.19 -5.00 18.22
C GLY A 154 13.22 -5.62 19.22
N ARG A 155 13.12 -6.95 19.24
CA ARG A 155 12.12 -7.71 20.00
C ARG A 155 12.76 -8.88 20.70
N ILE A 156 12.36 -9.09 21.95
CA ILE A 156 12.87 -10.20 22.75
C ILE A 156 11.71 -11.00 23.34
N GLU A 157 11.78 -12.32 23.18
CA GLU A 157 10.74 -13.26 23.59
C GLU A 157 11.32 -14.31 24.53
N ILE A 158 10.56 -14.64 25.58
CA ILE A 158 10.94 -15.63 26.60
C ILE A 158 10.00 -16.82 26.44
N GLY A 159 10.55 -18.03 26.38
CA GLY A 159 9.78 -19.26 26.26
C GLY A 159 10.35 -20.37 27.14
N SER A 160 9.50 -21.31 27.55
CA SER A 160 9.91 -22.57 28.15
C SER A 160 9.33 -23.73 27.35
N ILE A 161 10.13 -24.77 27.14
CA ILE A 161 9.68 -26.02 26.52
C ILE A 161 9.39 -27.00 27.66
N LEU A 162 8.28 -27.74 27.56
CA LEU A 162 7.87 -28.70 28.57
C LEU A 162 8.95 -29.79 28.74
N GLY A 163 9.69 -29.75 29.85
CA GLY A 163 10.77 -30.69 30.14
C GLY A 163 12.20 -30.21 29.84
N SER A 164 12.41 -28.96 29.41
CA SER A 164 13.75 -28.37 29.26
C SER A 164 13.88 -26.96 29.87
N ASN A 165 15.09 -26.41 29.86
CA ASN A 165 15.43 -25.11 30.46
C ASN A 165 14.79 -23.92 29.70
N LEU A 166 14.70 -22.79 30.39
CA LEU A 166 14.22 -21.50 29.87
C LEU A 166 15.08 -21.04 28.68
N PHE A 167 14.43 -20.61 27.60
CA PHE A 167 15.11 -20.08 26.42
C PHE A 167 14.62 -18.67 26.06
N TYR A 168 15.52 -17.91 25.46
CA TYR A 168 15.34 -16.50 25.12
C TYR A 168 15.61 -16.31 23.63
N ALA A 169 14.69 -15.68 22.91
CA ALA A 169 14.85 -15.35 21.50
C ALA A 169 14.97 -13.84 21.33
N ALA A 170 16.08 -13.36 20.76
CA ALA A 170 16.31 -11.94 20.50
C ALA A 170 16.39 -11.64 19.01
N ALA A 171 15.73 -10.58 18.58
CA ALA A 171 15.83 -10.05 17.23
C ALA A 171 16.70 -8.79 17.23
N ILE A 172 17.84 -8.83 16.55
CA ILE A 172 18.86 -7.77 16.52
C ILE A 172 19.09 -7.24 15.10
N ALA A 173 19.25 -5.93 14.97
CA ALA A 173 19.63 -5.27 13.72
C ALA A 173 21.12 -4.94 13.76
N LEU A 174 21.85 -5.35 12.72
CA LEU A 174 23.28 -5.13 12.55
C LEU A 174 23.55 -4.26 11.32
N VAL A 175 24.65 -3.53 11.34
CA VAL A 175 25.13 -2.72 10.22
C VAL A 175 26.59 -3.02 9.91
N GLU A 176 26.92 -3.06 8.63
CA GLU A 176 28.28 -3.27 8.16
C GLU A 176 29.19 -2.10 8.57
N SER A 177 30.41 -2.41 9.00
CA SER A 177 31.39 -1.43 9.45
C SER A 177 32.50 -1.20 8.42
N HIS A 178 33.31 -0.16 8.64
CA HIS A 178 34.51 0.12 7.83
C HIS A 178 35.69 -0.84 8.06
N CYS A 179 35.60 -1.76 9.03
CA CYS A 179 36.69 -2.67 9.36
C CYS A 179 36.63 -3.95 8.53
N PRO A 180 37.67 -4.27 7.74
CA PRO A 180 37.72 -5.52 7.00
C PRO A 180 37.92 -6.70 7.95
N MET A 181 37.28 -7.83 7.60
CA MET A 181 37.42 -9.10 8.32
C MET A 181 38.89 -9.54 8.36
N GLY A 182 39.38 -9.91 9.55
CA GLY A 182 40.77 -10.35 9.75
C GLY A 182 41.78 -9.21 9.98
N SER A 183 41.31 -7.96 10.08
CA SER A 183 42.16 -6.85 10.54
C SER A 183 42.49 -6.98 12.04
N ARG A 184 43.60 -6.38 12.48
CA ARG A 184 44.00 -6.33 13.91
C ARG A 184 43.15 -5.35 14.74
N ILE A 185 42.11 -4.78 14.16
CA ILE A 185 41.26 -3.76 14.77
C ILE A 185 40.17 -4.50 15.55
N LEU A 186 39.98 -4.15 16.82
CA LEU A 186 38.88 -4.70 17.62
C LEU A 186 37.53 -4.30 16.98
N PRO A 187 36.61 -5.25 16.74
CA PRO A 187 35.29 -4.96 16.15
C PRO A 187 34.48 -3.90 16.90
N GLU A 188 34.73 -3.75 18.21
CA GLU A 188 34.06 -2.77 19.09
C GLU A 188 34.43 -1.31 18.81
N VAL A 189 35.57 -1.07 18.16
CA VAL A 189 36.04 0.29 17.79
C VAL A 189 35.63 0.65 16.35
N CYS A 190 35.01 -0.28 15.63
CA CYS A 190 34.67 -0.11 14.23
C CYS A 190 33.45 0.79 14.05
N ARG A 191 33.56 1.75 13.14
CA ARG A 191 32.47 2.69 12.83
C ARG A 191 31.54 2.12 11.76
N PRO A 192 30.22 2.37 11.86
CA PRO A 192 29.28 1.96 10.82
C PRO A 192 29.60 2.65 9.49
N LEU A 193 29.43 1.93 8.38
CA LEU A 193 29.43 2.51 7.04
C LEU A 193 28.25 3.48 6.87
N CYS A 194 28.41 4.45 5.96
CA CYS A 194 27.31 5.36 5.62
C CYS A 194 26.07 4.59 5.13
N PRO A 195 24.83 5.06 5.41
CA PRO A 195 23.60 4.32 5.15
C PRO A 195 23.37 3.94 3.68
N ASP A 196 23.95 4.69 2.76
CA ASP A 196 23.92 4.49 1.30
C ASP A 196 24.83 3.36 0.83
N ARG A 197 25.80 2.94 1.64
CA ARG A 197 26.82 1.93 1.30
C ARG A 197 26.84 0.73 2.24
N ALA A 198 26.26 0.84 3.43
CA ALA A 198 26.27 -0.21 4.43
C ALA A 198 25.28 -1.34 4.11
N ARG A 199 25.75 -2.59 4.11
CA ARG A 199 24.83 -3.74 4.23
C ARG A 199 24.20 -3.76 5.62
N HIS A 200 22.91 -4.03 5.68
CA HIS A 200 22.19 -4.20 6.92
C HIS A 200 21.89 -5.69 7.11
N ALA A 201 21.94 -6.19 8.33
CA ALA A 201 21.51 -7.56 8.63
C ALA A 201 20.48 -7.54 9.75
N PHE A 202 19.46 -8.38 9.63
CA PHE A 202 18.49 -8.62 10.70
C PHE A 202 18.66 -10.05 11.17
N CYS A 203 19.04 -10.23 12.43
CA CYS A 203 19.35 -11.54 12.98
C CYS A 203 18.38 -11.92 14.09
N ARG A 204 18.01 -13.20 14.15
CA ARG A 204 17.31 -13.82 15.27
C ARG A 204 18.27 -14.76 15.97
N SER A 205 18.47 -14.56 17.26
CA SER A 205 19.29 -15.43 18.09
C SER A 205 18.46 -16.15 19.13
N THR A 206 18.85 -17.38 19.48
CA THR A 206 18.24 -18.18 20.54
C THR A 206 19.30 -18.53 21.59
N TYR A 207 18.96 -18.32 22.86
CA TYR A 207 19.85 -18.47 24.01
C TYR A 207 19.20 -19.33 25.09
N PHE A 208 19.91 -20.33 25.61
CA PHE A 208 19.46 -21.18 26.71
C PHE A 208 20.23 -20.87 27.99
N LEU A 209 19.54 -20.77 29.12
CA LEU A 209 20.14 -20.35 30.40
C LEU A 209 21.27 -21.29 30.89
N SER A 210 21.24 -22.57 30.50
CA SER A 210 22.21 -23.59 30.91
C SER A 210 23.38 -23.80 29.92
N GLU A 211 23.18 -23.47 28.64
CA GLU A 211 24.11 -23.85 27.56
C GLU A 211 24.63 -22.65 26.76
N GLY A 212 24.10 -21.45 27.01
CA GLY A 212 24.51 -20.24 26.32
C GLY A 212 23.80 -20.05 24.97
N LEU A 213 24.45 -19.34 24.06
CA LEU A 213 23.93 -19.04 22.72
C LEU A 213 23.89 -20.29 21.83
N ASP A 214 22.70 -20.73 21.44
CA ASP A 214 22.50 -21.93 20.62
C ASP A 214 22.61 -21.63 19.11
N SER A 215 21.83 -20.68 18.63
CA SER A 215 21.76 -20.39 17.20
C SER A 215 21.56 -18.90 16.89
N VAL A 216 22.11 -18.46 15.75
CA VAL A 216 21.91 -17.12 15.20
C VAL A 216 21.63 -17.24 13.70
N GLN A 217 20.45 -16.80 13.27
CA GLN A 217 20.03 -16.77 11.87
C GLN A 217 19.91 -15.32 11.39
N CYS A 218 20.59 -14.95 10.32
CA CYS A 218 20.64 -13.58 9.81
C CYS A 218 20.13 -13.45 8.37
N ASP A 219 19.27 -12.47 8.13
CA ASP A 219 18.86 -12.01 6.81
C ASP A 219 19.66 -10.76 6.41
N TYR A 220 20.42 -10.84 5.31
CA TYR A 220 21.26 -9.73 4.84
C TYR A 220 20.57 -8.92 3.74
N TYR A 221 20.54 -7.61 3.91
CA TYR A 221 19.96 -6.64 2.99
C TYR A 221 21.08 -5.79 2.35
N PRO A 222 21.30 -5.88 1.03
CA PRO A 222 22.28 -5.06 0.33
C PRO A 222 21.86 -3.58 0.33
N PRO A 223 22.82 -2.64 0.27
CA PRO A 223 22.51 -1.22 0.15
C PRO A 223 21.79 -0.93 -1.18
N MET A 224 20.75 -0.11 -1.12
CA MET A 224 20.13 0.64 -2.23
C MET A 224 19.58 -0.13 -3.45
N LEU A 225 19.74 -1.46 -3.57
CA LEU A 225 19.27 -2.24 -4.72
C LEU A 225 17.78 -2.02 -5.00
N TRP A 226 16.96 -1.96 -3.94
CA TRP A 226 15.53 -1.73 -4.08
C TRP A 226 15.21 -0.33 -4.65
N MET A 227 15.98 0.69 -4.29
CA MET A 227 15.83 2.04 -4.85
C MET A 227 16.26 2.09 -6.32
N PHE A 228 17.33 1.39 -6.69
CA PHE A 228 17.72 1.25 -8.10
C PHE A 228 16.65 0.51 -8.91
N VAL A 229 16.08 -0.58 -8.38
CA VAL A 229 14.97 -1.30 -9.01
C VAL A 229 13.75 -0.40 -9.19
N VAL A 230 13.34 0.32 -8.14
CA VAL A 230 12.20 1.25 -8.20
C VAL A 230 12.46 2.35 -9.21
N LEU A 231 13.62 3.00 -9.16
CA LEU A 231 13.94 4.11 -10.05
C LEU A 231 14.07 3.67 -11.52
N PHE A 232 14.87 2.65 -11.80
CA PHE A 232 15.24 2.26 -13.16
C PHE A 232 14.29 1.28 -13.83
N LEU A 233 13.67 0.36 -13.09
CA LEU A 233 12.76 -0.63 -13.67
C LEU A 233 11.28 -0.23 -13.59
N ILE A 234 10.91 0.65 -12.65
CA ILE A 234 9.50 1.06 -12.44
C ILE A 234 9.29 2.50 -12.90
N MET A 235 10.00 3.45 -12.30
CA MET A 235 9.73 4.89 -12.47
C MET A 235 10.19 5.43 -13.82
N LEU A 236 11.44 5.18 -14.23
CA LEU A 236 11.95 5.68 -15.52
C LEU A 236 11.13 5.17 -16.73
N PRO A 237 10.80 3.87 -16.85
CA PRO A 237 9.91 3.42 -17.92
C PRO A 237 8.49 4.01 -17.80
N ALA A 238 8.01 4.33 -16.60
CA ALA A 238 6.71 5.01 -16.44
C ALA A 238 6.74 6.45 -16.94
N MET A 239 7.78 7.21 -16.59
CA MET A 239 7.94 8.61 -17.00
C MET A 239 7.94 8.76 -18.53
N PHE A 240 8.68 7.89 -19.22
CA PHE A 240 8.81 7.94 -20.68
C PHE A 240 7.79 7.08 -21.43
N GLY A 241 6.88 6.39 -20.72
CA GLY A 241 5.86 5.55 -21.36
C GLY A 241 6.41 4.31 -22.06
N LEU A 242 7.63 3.88 -21.71
CA LEU A 242 8.27 2.69 -22.25
C LEU A 242 7.64 1.43 -21.63
N SER A 243 7.36 0.43 -22.47
CA SER A 243 6.93 -0.89 -22.04
C SER A 243 8.09 -1.87 -22.16
N LEU A 244 8.37 -2.63 -21.10
CA LEU A 244 9.40 -3.68 -21.09
C LEU A 244 8.94 -4.97 -21.80
N GLY A 245 7.75 -4.98 -22.43
CA GLY A 245 7.21 -6.12 -23.17
C GLY A 245 6.67 -7.28 -22.32
N VAL A 246 7.04 -7.36 -21.03
CA VAL A 246 6.64 -8.40 -20.08
C VAL A 246 5.11 -8.58 -20.02
N THR A 247 4.35 -7.49 -19.96
CA THR A 247 2.88 -7.55 -19.92
C THR A 247 2.31 -8.19 -21.19
N GLY A 248 2.89 -7.93 -22.37
CA GLY A 248 2.42 -8.52 -23.62
C GLY A 248 2.56 -10.03 -23.63
N VAL A 249 3.74 -10.54 -23.24
CA VAL A 249 4.01 -11.98 -23.12
C VAL A 249 3.08 -12.63 -22.08
N TYR A 250 2.88 -11.96 -20.94
CA TYR A 250 1.95 -12.43 -19.91
C TYR A 250 0.51 -12.54 -20.42
N ILE A 251 0.01 -11.52 -21.13
CA ILE A 251 -1.34 -11.55 -21.71
C ILE A 251 -1.47 -12.65 -22.76
N GLN A 252 -0.49 -12.82 -23.65
CA GLN A 252 -0.50 -13.91 -24.64
C GLN A 252 -0.54 -15.28 -23.97
N GLY A 253 0.26 -15.49 -22.93
CA GLY A 253 0.23 -16.72 -22.12
C GLY A 253 -1.14 -16.94 -21.47
N LEU A 254 -1.74 -15.89 -20.90
CA LEU A 254 -3.08 -15.96 -20.31
C LEU A 254 -4.16 -16.32 -21.33
N VAL A 255 -4.14 -15.72 -22.52
CA VAL A 255 -5.10 -16.04 -23.60
C VAL A 255 -5.06 -17.52 -23.91
N HIS A 256 -3.88 -18.08 -24.15
CA HIS A 256 -3.73 -19.51 -24.42
C HIS A 256 -4.26 -20.40 -23.29
N ILE A 257 -4.01 -20.03 -22.03
CA ILE A 257 -4.51 -20.77 -20.86
C ILE A 257 -6.05 -20.71 -20.77
N LEU A 258 -6.62 -19.51 -20.95
CA LEU A 258 -8.07 -19.28 -20.83
C LEU A 258 -8.84 -19.92 -21.99
N GLU A 259 -8.31 -19.88 -23.21
CA GLU A 259 -8.86 -20.57 -24.38
C GLU A 259 -8.83 -22.08 -24.19
N TRP A 260 -7.70 -22.63 -23.73
CA TRP A 260 -7.57 -24.05 -23.41
C TRP A 260 -8.59 -24.48 -22.34
N ALA A 261 -8.74 -23.70 -21.26
CA ALA A 261 -9.71 -23.98 -20.21
C ALA A 261 -11.15 -23.93 -20.74
N THR A 262 -11.48 -22.94 -21.57
CA THR A 262 -12.81 -22.78 -22.16
C THR A 262 -13.18 -23.96 -23.06
N LEU A 263 -12.28 -24.36 -23.97
CA LEU A 263 -12.50 -25.52 -24.87
C LEU A 263 -12.71 -26.82 -24.09
N ARG A 264 -12.01 -27.00 -22.96
CA ARG A 264 -12.16 -28.17 -22.09
C ARG A 264 -13.53 -28.20 -21.42
N ILE A 265 -13.99 -27.06 -20.92
CA ILE A 265 -15.32 -26.93 -20.28
C ILE A 265 -16.41 -27.22 -21.31
N GLN A 266 -16.31 -26.68 -22.52
CA GLN A 266 -17.26 -26.96 -23.59
C GLN A 266 -17.34 -28.45 -23.90
N ARG A 267 -16.19 -29.12 -24.05
CA ARG A 267 -16.14 -30.57 -24.28
C ARG A 267 -16.73 -31.39 -23.13
N GLU A 268 -16.44 -31.02 -21.87
CA GLU A 268 -17.00 -31.71 -20.70
C GLU A 268 -18.52 -31.48 -20.59
N ARG A 269 -19.02 -30.31 -21.00
CA ARG A 269 -20.46 -29.98 -21.05
C ARG A 269 -21.18 -30.72 -22.18
N GLU A 270 -20.57 -30.82 -23.36
CA GLU A 270 -21.06 -31.65 -24.47
C GLU A 270 -21.14 -33.14 -24.07
N GLN A 271 -20.16 -33.65 -23.32
CA GLN A 271 -20.20 -35.03 -22.80
C GLN A 271 -21.28 -35.25 -21.73
N GLN A 272 -21.67 -34.21 -20.99
CA GLN A 272 -22.74 -34.26 -19.99
C GLN A 272 -24.15 -34.01 -20.58
N SER A 273 -24.25 -33.51 -21.82
CA SER A 273 -25.51 -33.14 -22.51
C SER A 273 -26.39 -34.32 -22.96
N GLY A 274 -26.34 -35.46 -22.25
CA GLY A 274 -27.35 -36.51 -22.30
C GLY A 274 -28.54 -36.28 -21.36
N VAL A 275 -28.60 -35.14 -20.68
CA VAL A 275 -29.65 -34.76 -19.71
C VAL A 275 -30.18 -33.38 -20.10
N PRO A 276 -31.51 -33.14 -20.14
CA PRO A 276 -32.06 -31.83 -20.48
C PRO A 276 -31.54 -30.75 -19.53
N ASP A 277 -31.06 -29.63 -20.09
CA ASP A 277 -30.68 -28.46 -19.32
C ASP A 277 -31.88 -27.97 -18.48
N PRO A 278 -31.70 -27.67 -17.18
CA PRO A 278 -32.68 -26.88 -16.45
C PRO A 278 -32.76 -25.49 -17.09
N LEU A 279 -33.99 -24.94 -17.18
CA LEU A 279 -34.25 -23.60 -17.74
C LEU A 279 -33.18 -22.58 -17.31
N PRO A 280 -32.73 -21.69 -18.22
CA PRO A 280 -31.83 -20.61 -17.86
C PRO A 280 -32.52 -19.72 -16.83
N ASN A 281 -31.96 -19.64 -15.62
CA ASN A 281 -32.25 -18.53 -14.72
C ASN A 281 -31.66 -17.26 -15.34
N GLY A 282 -32.46 -16.49 -16.08
CA GLY A 282 -32.05 -15.14 -16.44
C GLY A 282 -32.68 -14.51 -17.69
N ILE A 283 -33.32 -15.27 -18.57
CA ILE A 283 -34.09 -14.69 -19.68
C ILE A 283 -35.29 -15.60 -19.93
N ILE A 284 -36.49 -15.07 -19.72
CA ILE A 284 -37.69 -15.77 -20.15
C ILE A 284 -37.75 -15.56 -21.66
N GLU A 285 -37.60 -16.64 -22.42
CA GLU A 285 -37.80 -16.60 -23.87
C GLU A 285 -39.23 -16.11 -24.14
N ARG A 286 -39.36 -14.82 -24.48
CA ARG A 286 -40.59 -14.30 -25.09
C ARG A 286 -40.77 -15.05 -26.39
N GLY A 287 -41.69 -16.01 -26.41
CA GLY A 287 -42.29 -16.44 -27.66
C GLY A 287 -42.85 -15.19 -28.34
N GLY A 288 -42.27 -14.79 -29.48
CA GLY A 288 -42.65 -13.58 -30.24
C GLY A 288 -44.03 -13.68 -30.89
N GLY A 289 -45.03 -14.16 -30.15
CA GLY A 289 -46.42 -14.23 -30.56
C GLY A 289 -47.19 -12.98 -30.14
N SER A 290 -48.30 -12.74 -30.80
CA SER A 290 -49.22 -11.67 -30.43
C SER A 290 -49.78 -11.88 -29.02
N MET A 291 -50.20 -10.81 -28.35
CA MET A 291 -50.87 -10.87 -27.03
C MET A 291 -52.08 -11.83 -27.04
N GLN A 292 -52.71 -11.99 -28.20
CA GLN A 292 -53.86 -12.86 -28.44
C GLN A 292 -53.47 -14.35 -28.50
N GLU A 293 -52.29 -14.68 -29.01
CA GLU A 293 -51.73 -16.04 -28.98
C GLU A 293 -51.26 -16.44 -27.58
N GLY A 294 -50.69 -15.51 -26.81
CA GLY A 294 -50.27 -15.75 -25.43
C GLY A 294 -51.43 -16.12 -24.51
N VAL A 295 -52.53 -15.36 -24.60
CA VAL A 295 -53.79 -15.65 -23.90
C VAL A 295 -54.44 -16.94 -24.45
N GLY A 296 -54.38 -17.17 -25.76
CA GLY A 296 -54.89 -18.38 -26.41
C GLY A 296 -54.22 -19.67 -25.93
N ARG A 297 -52.89 -19.67 -25.73
CA ARG A 297 -52.14 -20.82 -25.21
C ARG A 297 -52.57 -21.26 -23.81
N LEU A 298 -52.95 -20.31 -22.95
CA LEU A 298 -53.43 -20.61 -21.59
C LEU A 298 -54.87 -21.11 -21.54
N ARG A 299 -55.68 -20.82 -22.58
CA ARG A 299 -57.06 -21.32 -22.71
C ARG A 299 -57.15 -22.78 -23.17
N GLY A 300 -56.06 -23.36 -23.69
CA GLY A 300 -56.03 -24.71 -24.25
C GLY A 300 -56.87 -24.86 -25.53
N ASP A 301 -56.89 -26.05 -26.11
CA ASP A 301 -57.54 -26.41 -27.40
C ASP A 301 -59.09 -26.41 -27.37
N GLY A 302 -59.70 -25.68 -26.44
CA GLY A 302 -61.16 -25.58 -26.28
C GLY A 302 -61.79 -24.64 -27.32
N PRO A 303 -63.03 -24.92 -27.79
CA PRO A 303 -63.66 -24.16 -28.86
C PRO A 303 -63.91 -22.70 -28.44
N PRO A 304 -63.89 -21.74 -29.38
CA PRO A 304 -64.00 -20.32 -29.07
C PRO A 304 -65.43 -19.98 -28.65
N THR A 305 -65.76 -20.13 -27.37
CA THR A 305 -66.97 -19.52 -26.81
C THR A 305 -66.72 -18.01 -26.71
N GLY A 306 -67.34 -17.29 -27.63
CA GLY A 306 -67.10 -15.89 -27.98
C GLY A 306 -66.72 -14.96 -26.84
N GLY A 307 -65.61 -14.23 -27.02
CA GLY A 307 -65.33 -12.91 -26.45
C GLY A 307 -65.34 -12.73 -24.93
N LEU A 308 -65.62 -13.77 -24.15
CA LEU A 308 -65.81 -13.66 -22.70
C LEU A 308 -64.45 -13.72 -21.99
N PHE A 309 -64.27 -12.79 -21.06
CA PHE A 309 -63.15 -12.69 -20.14
C PHE A 309 -63.09 -13.93 -19.24
N SER A 310 -61.92 -14.57 -19.15
CA SER A 310 -61.65 -15.63 -18.17
C SER A 310 -60.73 -15.08 -17.07
N LEU A 311 -60.97 -15.48 -15.82
CA LEU A 311 -60.10 -15.11 -14.69
C LEU A 311 -58.65 -15.58 -14.92
N SER A 312 -58.44 -16.66 -15.68
CA SER A 312 -57.10 -17.15 -16.08
C SER A 312 -56.33 -16.17 -16.95
N ASP A 313 -57.02 -15.30 -17.70
CA ASP A 313 -56.38 -14.30 -18.55
C ASP A 313 -55.67 -13.24 -17.67
N ALA A 314 -56.15 -12.98 -16.44
CA ALA A 314 -55.48 -12.09 -15.50
C ALA A 314 -54.13 -12.65 -15.02
N LEU A 315 -53.99 -13.97 -14.90
CA LEU A 315 -52.73 -14.62 -14.56
C LEU A 315 -51.68 -14.46 -15.66
N PHE A 316 -52.09 -14.46 -16.94
CA PHE A 316 -51.19 -14.16 -18.06
C PHE A 316 -50.60 -12.75 -17.95
N PHE A 317 -51.43 -11.75 -17.69
CA PHE A 317 -50.97 -10.36 -17.54
C PHE A 317 -50.14 -10.16 -16.28
N TYR A 318 -50.49 -10.82 -15.18
CA TYR A 318 -49.71 -10.78 -13.94
C TYR A 318 -48.32 -11.42 -14.14
N GLN A 319 -48.27 -12.60 -14.77
CA GLN A 319 -47.03 -13.27 -15.15
C GLN A 319 -46.23 -12.37 -16.09
N THR A 320 -46.77 -11.99 -17.24
CA THR A 320 -46.06 -11.14 -18.23
C THR A 320 -45.59 -9.81 -17.62
N GLY A 321 -46.36 -9.23 -16.70
CA GLY A 321 -46.00 -8.03 -15.95
C GLY A 321 -44.82 -8.27 -15.01
N LEU A 322 -44.85 -9.33 -14.21
CA LEU A 322 -43.73 -9.74 -13.36
C LEU A 322 -42.50 -10.08 -14.18
N GLU A 323 -42.64 -10.84 -15.28
CA GLU A 323 -41.56 -11.18 -16.20
C GLU A 323 -40.94 -9.92 -16.79
N SER A 324 -41.74 -8.92 -17.18
CA SER A 324 -41.22 -7.65 -17.71
C SER A 324 -40.56 -6.77 -16.64
N ILE A 325 -40.93 -6.92 -15.37
CA ILE A 325 -40.25 -6.26 -14.24
C ILE A 325 -38.93 -6.97 -13.90
N VAL A 326 -38.89 -8.30 -14.02
CA VAL A 326 -37.69 -9.12 -13.75
C VAL A 326 -36.67 -9.04 -14.89
N ASP A 327 -37.13 -9.05 -16.15
CA ASP A 327 -36.32 -8.92 -17.36
C ASP A 327 -36.17 -7.45 -17.80
N ASP A 328 -36.20 -6.51 -16.86
CA ASP A 328 -36.05 -5.10 -17.20
C ASP A 328 -34.65 -4.83 -17.78
N THR A 329 -34.63 -4.18 -18.94
CA THR A 329 -33.39 -3.96 -19.71
C THR A 329 -32.40 -3.03 -19.00
N VAL A 330 -32.82 -2.37 -17.92
CA VAL A 330 -32.06 -1.38 -17.15
C VAL A 330 -31.40 -2.02 -15.93
N THR A 331 -32.12 -2.71 -15.04
CA THR A 331 -31.53 -3.25 -13.81
C THR A 331 -30.47 -4.31 -14.10
N GLN A 332 -30.65 -5.10 -15.17
CA GLN A 332 -29.64 -6.06 -15.63
C GLN A 332 -28.28 -5.38 -15.95
N ARG A 333 -28.28 -4.10 -16.34
CA ARG A 333 -27.05 -3.35 -16.66
C ARG A 333 -26.27 -2.89 -15.43
N PHE A 334 -26.86 -3.02 -14.25
CA PHE A 334 -26.19 -2.79 -12.97
C PHE A 334 -25.69 -4.10 -12.31
N SER A 335 -25.69 -5.19 -13.08
CA SER A 335 -25.11 -6.48 -12.71
C SER A 335 -23.89 -6.80 -13.57
N SER A 336 -22.96 -7.60 -13.02
CA SER A 336 -21.77 -8.07 -13.74
C SER A 336 -22.16 -8.77 -15.04
N GLU A 337 -21.38 -8.53 -16.10
CA GLU A 337 -21.56 -9.19 -17.39
C GLU A 337 -21.42 -10.71 -17.23
N GLU A 338 -22.41 -11.46 -17.70
CA GLU A 338 -22.36 -12.92 -17.72
C GLU A 338 -21.53 -13.41 -18.90
N LEU A 339 -20.50 -14.19 -18.60
CA LEU A 339 -19.60 -14.71 -19.61
C LEU A 339 -20.04 -16.11 -20.05
N ASN A 340 -20.10 -16.31 -21.37
CA ASN A 340 -20.27 -17.64 -21.97
C ASN A 340 -19.06 -18.57 -21.70
N SER A 341 -17.91 -18.01 -21.32
CA SER A 341 -16.66 -18.74 -21.05
C SER A 341 -16.20 -18.54 -19.60
N TRP A 342 -15.62 -19.58 -19.00
CA TRP A 342 -15.12 -19.47 -17.62
C TRP A 342 -13.69 -18.95 -17.60
N ASN A 343 -13.48 -17.80 -16.95
CA ASN A 343 -12.19 -17.14 -16.78
C ASN A 343 -11.40 -17.60 -15.53
N LEU A 344 -11.74 -18.75 -14.94
CA LEU A 344 -11.18 -19.27 -13.69
C LEU A 344 -11.35 -18.32 -12.47
N LEU A 345 -12.24 -17.34 -12.56
CA LEU A 345 -12.65 -16.51 -11.44
C LEU A 345 -14.00 -17.02 -10.93
N THR A 346 -14.05 -17.42 -9.65
CA THR A 346 -15.28 -17.95 -9.03
C THR A 346 -16.39 -16.88 -8.92
N ARG A 347 -16.00 -15.60 -8.91
CA ARG A 347 -16.90 -14.45 -8.69
C ARG A 347 -17.61 -13.92 -9.94
N THR A 348 -17.28 -14.44 -11.12
CA THR A 348 -17.88 -14.03 -12.41
C THR A 348 -18.72 -15.15 -13.03
N ASN A 349 -18.90 -16.26 -12.31
CA ASN A 349 -19.76 -17.35 -12.71
C ASN A 349 -20.72 -17.68 -11.55
N GLN A 350 -22.01 -17.40 -11.74
CA GLN A 350 -23.03 -17.57 -10.70
C GLN A 350 -23.43 -19.04 -10.48
N ASN A 351 -23.12 -19.93 -11.42
CA ASN A 351 -23.52 -21.34 -11.40
C ASN A 351 -22.30 -22.27 -11.33
N PHE A 352 -21.51 -22.15 -10.25
CA PHE A 352 -20.36 -23.02 -10.05
C PHE A 352 -20.81 -24.46 -9.79
N ARG A 353 -20.81 -25.29 -10.83
CA ARG A 353 -20.84 -26.76 -10.72
C ARG A 353 -19.41 -27.26 -10.80
N TYR A 354 -19.05 -28.21 -9.93
CA TYR A 354 -17.78 -28.93 -10.05
C TYR A 354 -17.72 -29.62 -11.42
N ILE A 355 -16.73 -29.26 -12.24
CA ILE A 355 -16.60 -29.81 -13.60
C ILE A 355 -15.56 -30.95 -13.61
N SER A 356 -14.32 -30.71 -13.17
CA SER A 356 -13.27 -31.74 -13.11
C SER A 356 -12.13 -31.42 -12.13
N LEU A 357 -11.50 -32.47 -11.55
CA LEU A 357 -10.39 -32.35 -10.59
C LEU A 357 -9.19 -31.57 -11.15
N ARG A 358 -8.83 -31.82 -12.42
CA ARG A 358 -7.71 -31.14 -13.07
C ARG A 358 -7.97 -29.65 -13.19
N LEU A 359 -9.18 -29.24 -13.55
CA LEU A 359 -9.57 -27.83 -13.65
C LEU A 359 -9.61 -27.16 -12.28
N THR A 360 -10.03 -27.89 -11.23
CA THR A 360 -9.93 -27.43 -9.83
C THR A 360 -8.47 -27.23 -9.39
N LEU A 361 -7.55 -28.11 -9.76
CA LEU A 361 -6.12 -27.93 -9.49
C LEU A 361 -5.57 -26.68 -10.18
N PHE A 362 -5.89 -26.47 -11.46
CA PHE A 362 -5.52 -25.25 -12.19
C PHE A 362 -6.11 -23.99 -11.57
N TRP A 363 -7.37 -24.04 -11.13
CA TRP A 363 -7.98 -22.95 -10.38
C TRP A 363 -7.24 -22.68 -9.07
N GLY A 364 -6.86 -23.72 -8.31
CA GLY A 364 -6.08 -23.61 -7.08
C GLY A 364 -4.71 -22.96 -7.29
N VAL A 365 -3.99 -23.38 -8.35
CA VAL A 365 -2.74 -22.72 -8.77
C VAL A 365 -3.00 -21.26 -9.13
N GLY A 366 -4.09 -20.98 -9.86
CA GLY A 366 -4.47 -19.61 -10.19
C GLY A 366 -4.83 -18.74 -8.98
N VAL A 367 -5.40 -19.32 -7.92
CA VAL A 367 -5.61 -18.63 -6.64
C VAL A 367 -4.25 -18.32 -5.99
N PHE A 368 -3.34 -19.29 -5.90
CA PHE A 368 -2.01 -19.08 -5.35
C PHE A 368 -1.24 -17.98 -6.10
N VAL A 369 -1.23 -18.00 -7.43
CA VAL A 369 -0.57 -16.98 -8.25
C VAL A 369 -1.20 -15.60 -8.03
N ARG A 370 -2.53 -15.50 -8.03
CA ARG A 370 -3.21 -14.19 -7.90
C ARG A 370 -3.07 -13.58 -6.52
N TYR A 371 -3.20 -14.37 -5.46
CA TYR A 371 -3.20 -13.86 -4.09
C TYR A 371 -1.82 -13.88 -3.43
N GLY A 372 -0.98 -14.87 -3.74
CA GLY A 372 0.36 -15.02 -3.15
C GLY A 372 1.44 -14.22 -3.88
N LEU A 373 1.33 -14.08 -5.22
CA LEU A 373 2.37 -13.41 -6.02
C LEU A 373 1.89 -12.06 -6.59
N LEU A 374 0.78 -12.05 -7.33
CA LEU A 374 0.32 -10.84 -8.02
C LEU A 374 -0.18 -9.78 -7.05
N LEU A 375 -1.03 -10.13 -6.08
CA LEU A 375 -1.62 -9.14 -5.18
C LEU A 375 -0.57 -8.34 -4.37
N PRO A 376 0.41 -8.95 -3.68
CA PRO A 376 1.44 -8.19 -2.98
C PRO A 376 2.21 -7.24 -3.91
N PHE A 377 2.62 -7.74 -5.09
CA PHE A 377 3.34 -6.95 -6.07
C PHE A 377 2.51 -5.75 -6.57
N ARG A 378 1.23 -5.96 -6.86
CA ARG A 378 0.30 -4.93 -7.31
C ARG A 378 0.03 -3.87 -6.23
N VAL A 379 -0.11 -4.29 -4.98
CA VAL A 379 -0.23 -3.37 -3.84
C VAL A 379 1.04 -2.53 -3.69
N THR A 380 2.22 -3.13 -3.80
CA THR A 380 3.49 -2.38 -3.76
C THR A 380 3.57 -1.34 -4.88
N LEU A 381 3.22 -1.69 -6.11
CA LEU A 381 3.18 -0.73 -7.23
C LEU A 381 2.18 0.40 -6.98
N ALA A 382 0.98 0.10 -6.49
CA ALA A 382 -0.03 1.10 -6.18
C ALA A 382 0.48 2.08 -5.09
N VAL A 383 1.13 1.58 -4.04
CA VAL A 383 1.73 2.43 -3.00
C VAL A 383 2.82 3.33 -3.60
N ILE A 384 3.74 2.79 -4.41
CA ILE A 384 4.78 3.58 -5.08
C ILE A 384 4.17 4.69 -5.96
N GLY A 385 3.17 4.35 -6.78
CA GLY A 385 2.51 5.30 -7.67
C GLY A 385 1.78 6.43 -6.91
N LEU A 386 1.03 6.07 -5.85
CA LEU A 386 0.30 7.05 -5.04
C LEU A 386 1.24 7.92 -4.20
N SER A 387 2.31 7.36 -3.64
CA SER A 387 3.35 8.13 -2.93
C SER A 387 4.06 9.10 -3.87
N TRP A 388 4.38 8.68 -5.09
CA TRP A 388 4.94 9.55 -6.13
C TRP A 388 4.00 10.70 -6.47
N LEU A 389 2.71 10.42 -6.64
CA LEU A 389 1.71 11.47 -6.89
C LEU A 389 1.68 12.48 -5.74
N VAL A 390 1.56 12.02 -4.49
CA VAL A 390 1.47 12.92 -3.34
C VAL A 390 2.71 13.78 -3.19
N ILE A 391 3.89 13.16 -3.18
CA ILE A 391 5.17 13.88 -3.02
C ILE A 391 5.42 14.79 -4.22
N GLY A 392 5.24 14.28 -5.43
CA GLY A 392 5.49 15.00 -6.67
C GLY A 392 4.59 16.24 -6.81
N THR A 393 3.29 16.13 -6.53
CA THR A 393 2.39 17.28 -6.66
C THR A 393 2.57 18.30 -5.53
N ILE A 394 3.02 17.88 -4.34
CA ILE A 394 3.45 18.81 -3.28
C ILE A 394 4.65 19.62 -3.75
N LEU A 395 5.69 18.95 -4.28
CA LEU A 395 6.90 19.62 -4.77
C LEU A 395 6.61 20.57 -5.95
N VAL A 396 5.82 20.11 -6.93
CA VAL A 396 5.41 20.94 -8.07
C VAL A 396 4.53 22.12 -7.62
N GLY A 397 3.70 21.93 -6.59
CA GLY A 397 2.86 22.98 -6.02
C GLY A 397 3.64 24.14 -5.40
N LEU A 398 4.91 23.92 -5.01
CA LEU A 398 5.80 24.97 -4.50
C LEU A 398 6.38 25.86 -5.62
N LEU A 399 6.26 25.45 -6.88
CA LEU A 399 6.80 26.19 -8.02
C LEU A 399 5.85 27.32 -8.46
N PRO A 400 6.39 28.46 -8.93
CA PRO A 400 5.61 29.53 -9.52
C PRO A 400 4.96 29.07 -10.84
N GLU A 401 3.82 29.67 -11.17
CA GLU A 401 3.09 29.40 -12.42
C GLU A 401 4.01 29.63 -13.63
N SER A 402 4.30 28.56 -14.36
CA SER A 402 5.23 28.55 -15.49
C SER A 402 4.96 27.35 -16.38
N SER A 403 5.44 27.40 -17.63
CA SER A 403 5.37 26.26 -18.55
C SER A 403 6.08 25.02 -17.99
N VAL A 404 7.17 25.21 -17.24
CA VAL A 404 7.92 24.13 -16.58
C VAL A 404 7.10 23.48 -15.48
N LYS A 405 6.38 24.27 -14.66
CA LYS A 405 5.45 23.75 -13.66
C LYS A 405 4.37 22.87 -14.30
N ASN A 406 3.78 23.33 -15.41
CA ASN A 406 2.76 22.56 -16.12
C ASN A 406 3.30 21.25 -16.68
N TRP A 407 4.48 21.29 -17.31
CA TRP A 407 5.13 20.08 -17.83
C TRP A 407 5.49 19.08 -16.70
N LEU A 408 6.07 19.55 -15.59
CA LEU A 408 6.37 18.72 -14.43
C LEU A 408 5.10 18.13 -13.80
N SER A 409 4.03 18.93 -13.70
CA SER A 409 2.73 18.46 -13.23
C SER A 409 2.17 17.35 -14.10
N GLU A 410 2.17 17.53 -15.43
CA GLU A 410 1.74 16.51 -16.38
C GLU A 410 2.60 15.24 -16.26
N LEU A 411 3.93 15.38 -16.14
CA LEU A 411 4.85 14.26 -15.95
C LEU A 411 4.57 13.47 -14.66
N VAL A 412 4.37 14.15 -13.53
CA VAL A 412 4.08 13.52 -12.24
C VAL A 412 2.79 12.70 -12.32
N HIS A 413 1.72 13.30 -12.86
CA HIS A 413 0.43 12.63 -13.01
C HIS A 413 0.50 11.43 -13.94
N LEU A 414 1.04 11.59 -15.16
CA LEU A 414 1.19 10.50 -16.13
C LEU A 414 1.99 9.33 -15.55
N THR A 415 3.07 9.63 -14.83
CA THR A 415 3.91 8.60 -14.19
C THR A 415 3.12 7.81 -13.15
N CYS A 416 2.37 8.50 -12.27
CA CYS A 416 1.49 7.83 -11.31
C CYS A 416 0.47 6.92 -12.00
N TYR A 417 -0.28 7.44 -12.98
CA TYR A 417 -1.32 6.66 -13.66
C TYR A 417 -0.75 5.45 -14.39
N ARG A 418 0.43 5.59 -15.02
CA ARG A 418 1.14 4.47 -15.67
C ARG A 418 1.60 3.41 -14.68
N VAL A 419 2.12 3.81 -13.52
CA VAL A 419 2.50 2.86 -12.45
C VAL A 419 1.27 2.15 -11.91
N CYS A 420 0.18 2.88 -11.63
CA CYS A 420 -1.09 2.31 -11.15
C CYS A 420 -1.72 1.36 -12.18
N ALA A 421 -1.73 1.72 -13.46
CA ALA A 421 -2.21 0.87 -14.55
C ALA A 421 -1.41 -0.43 -14.64
N ARG A 422 -0.07 -0.35 -14.58
CA ARG A 422 0.80 -1.55 -14.51
C ARG A 422 0.55 -2.37 -13.25
N GLY A 423 0.25 -1.71 -12.12
CA GLY A 423 -0.20 -2.34 -10.88
C GLY A 423 -1.55 -3.06 -11.01
N LEU A 424 -2.34 -2.82 -12.06
CA LEU A 424 -3.53 -3.61 -12.38
C LEU A 424 -3.27 -4.64 -13.48
N SER A 425 -2.01 -4.78 -13.91
CA SER A 425 -1.65 -5.48 -15.16
C SER A 425 -2.51 -5.01 -16.33
N ALA A 426 -2.78 -3.71 -16.40
CA ALA A 426 -3.63 -3.15 -17.42
C ALA A 426 -2.91 -3.13 -18.77
N THR A 427 -3.59 -3.63 -19.81
CA THR A 427 -3.15 -3.54 -21.20
C THR A 427 -4.17 -2.72 -21.95
N ILE A 428 -3.77 -1.50 -22.33
CA ILE A 428 -4.66 -0.50 -22.92
C ILE A 428 -4.29 -0.34 -24.38
N LEU A 429 -5.24 -0.66 -25.27
CA LEU A 429 -5.09 -0.44 -26.70
C LEU A 429 -5.82 0.84 -27.09
N TYR A 430 -5.05 1.86 -27.43
CA TYR A 430 -5.56 3.15 -27.87
C TYR A 430 -5.66 3.20 -29.39
N HIS A 431 -6.85 3.47 -29.89
CA HIS A 431 -7.17 3.61 -31.30
C HIS A 431 -7.43 5.09 -31.64
N ASN A 432 -7.11 5.48 -32.87
CA ASN A 432 -7.36 6.83 -33.40
C ASN A 432 -6.79 7.98 -32.56
N LYS A 433 -5.53 7.86 -32.14
CA LYS A 433 -4.84 8.83 -31.27
C LYS A 433 -4.80 10.26 -31.81
N GLU A 434 -4.99 10.46 -33.11
CA GLU A 434 -5.17 11.75 -33.76
C GLU A 434 -6.36 12.55 -33.20
N ASN A 435 -7.40 11.87 -32.70
CA ASN A 435 -8.61 12.50 -32.15
C ASN A 435 -8.55 12.71 -30.63
N ARG A 436 -7.36 12.66 -30.02
CA ARG A 436 -7.22 12.83 -28.57
C ARG A 436 -7.81 14.17 -28.10
N PRO A 437 -8.44 14.19 -26.91
CA PRO A 437 -8.96 15.41 -26.31
C PRO A 437 -7.89 16.50 -26.16
N GLN A 438 -8.20 17.70 -26.66
CA GLN A 438 -7.29 18.84 -26.66
C GLN A 438 -7.57 19.80 -25.50
N LYS A 439 -6.57 20.64 -25.15
CA LYS A 439 -6.71 21.68 -24.12
C LYS A 439 -7.88 22.62 -24.45
N GLY A 440 -8.66 22.99 -23.42
CA GLY A 440 -9.91 23.75 -23.58
C GLY A 440 -11.07 22.96 -24.20
N GLY A 441 -11.00 21.62 -24.25
CA GLY A 441 -12.08 20.73 -24.69
C GLY A 441 -12.75 19.96 -23.55
N ILE A 442 -13.76 19.18 -23.89
CA ILE A 442 -14.46 18.28 -22.96
C ILE A 442 -14.33 16.84 -23.48
N CYS A 443 -13.67 15.97 -22.73
CA CYS A 443 -13.62 14.54 -22.98
C CYS A 443 -14.87 13.88 -22.38
N VAL A 444 -15.65 13.20 -23.22
CA VAL A 444 -16.86 12.47 -22.82
C VAL A 444 -16.66 10.99 -23.09
N ALA A 445 -16.85 10.14 -22.09
CA ALA A 445 -16.71 8.69 -22.24
C ALA A 445 -17.85 7.93 -21.57
N ASN A 446 -18.12 6.71 -22.05
CA ASN A 446 -18.92 5.76 -21.29
C ASN A 446 -18.17 5.33 -20.02
N HIS A 447 -18.92 4.89 -18.99
CA HIS A 447 -18.37 4.66 -17.65
C HIS A 447 -18.68 3.28 -17.10
N THR A 448 -17.67 2.41 -17.07
CA THR A 448 -17.81 1.06 -16.50
C THR A 448 -17.25 0.98 -15.09
N THR A 449 -16.28 1.82 -14.74
CA THR A 449 -15.56 1.71 -13.48
C THR A 449 -14.83 3.00 -13.06
N PRO A 450 -14.64 3.25 -11.75
CA PRO A 450 -13.76 4.33 -11.27
C PRO A 450 -12.34 4.29 -11.85
N ILE A 451 -11.82 3.12 -12.22
CA ILE A 451 -10.48 3.03 -12.80
C ILE A 451 -10.42 3.55 -14.24
N ASP A 452 -11.56 3.87 -14.88
CA ASP A 452 -11.61 4.53 -16.20
C ASP A 452 -10.77 5.81 -16.23
N ILE A 453 -10.72 6.53 -15.10
CA ILE A 453 -9.87 7.72 -14.93
C ILE A 453 -8.39 7.33 -15.11
N VAL A 454 -7.94 6.25 -14.46
CA VAL A 454 -6.55 5.76 -14.57
C VAL A 454 -6.25 5.27 -15.98
N ILE A 455 -7.22 4.59 -16.63
CA ILE A 455 -7.08 4.07 -18.00
C ILE A 455 -6.95 5.21 -19.02
N LEU A 456 -7.80 6.24 -18.95
CA LEU A 456 -7.71 7.40 -19.84
C LEU A 456 -6.47 8.23 -19.51
N ALA A 457 -6.20 8.46 -18.22
CA ALA A 457 -5.12 9.32 -17.78
C ALA A 457 -3.72 8.72 -17.96
N ASN A 458 -3.64 7.47 -18.43
CA ASN A 458 -2.38 6.82 -18.81
C ASN A 458 -1.82 7.36 -20.15
N ASP A 459 -2.67 7.93 -21.01
CA ASP A 459 -2.30 8.45 -22.34
C ASP A 459 -2.24 9.99 -22.42
N GLY A 460 -2.94 10.69 -21.52
CA GLY A 460 -2.98 12.14 -21.46
C GLY A 460 -3.55 12.64 -20.13
N CYS A 461 -3.28 13.89 -19.76
CA CYS A 461 -3.80 14.45 -18.50
C CYS A 461 -5.18 15.10 -18.69
N TYR A 462 -6.06 14.92 -17.70
CA TYR A 462 -7.41 15.47 -17.69
C TYR A 462 -7.67 16.27 -16.41
N ALA A 463 -8.41 17.36 -16.54
CA ALA A 463 -9.06 17.98 -15.41
C ALA A 463 -10.27 17.13 -15.02
N MET A 464 -10.30 16.67 -13.77
CA MET A 464 -11.35 15.78 -13.28
C MET A 464 -12.46 16.60 -12.63
N VAL A 465 -13.68 16.10 -12.75
CA VAL A 465 -14.85 16.62 -12.07
C VAL A 465 -15.35 15.59 -11.08
N GLY A 466 -15.57 15.97 -9.83
CA GLY A 466 -16.11 15.04 -8.85
C GLY A 466 -16.53 15.68 -7.53
N GLN A 467 -17.10 14.85 -6.66
CA GLN A 467 -17.44 15.28 -5.31
C GLN A 467 -16.17 15.36 -4.44
N VAL A 468 -16.13 16.30 -3.49
CA VAL A 468 -15.12 16.31 -2.43
C VAL A 468 -15.34 15.11 -1.51
N HIS A 469 -14.27 14.38 -1.20
CA HIS A 469 -14.25 13.24 -0.29
C HIS A 469 -13.32 13.49 0.91
N GLY A 470 -13.61 12.82 2.03
CA GLY A 470 -12.74 12.79 3.21
C GLY A 470 -11.69 11.67 3.16
N GLY A 471 -10.99 11.47 4.27
CA GLY A 471 -10.03 10.36 4.45
C GLY A 471 -8.87 10.37 3.45
N LEU A 472 -8.41 9.18 3.06
CA LEU A 472 -7.30 9.01 2.10
C LEU A 472 -7.61 9.64 0.74
N MET A 473 -8.84 9.48 0.24
CA MET A 473 -9.27 10.08 -1.03
C MET A 473 -9.19 11.62 -0.98
N GLY A 474 -9.57 12.22 0.14
CA GLY A 474 -9.43 13.66 0.36
C GLY A 474 -7.97 14.15 0.43
N VAL A 475 -7.04 13.31 0.88
CA VAL A 475 -5.59 13.61 0.80
C VAL A 475 -5.13 13.62 -0.66
N LEU A 476 -5.50 12.59 -1.43
CA LEU A 476 -5.17 12.50 -2.86
C LEU A 476 -5.76 13.67 -3.65
N GLN A 477 -7.06 13.97 -3.49
CA GLN A 477 -7.73 15.08 -4.17
C GLN A 477 -7.04 16.43 -3.89
N ARG A 478 -6.74 16.72 -2.61
CA ARG A 478 -6.02 17.94 -2.23
C ARG A 478 -4.62 18.00 -2.82
N SER A 479 -3.92 16.88 -2.86
CA SER A 479 -2.59 16.81 -3.46
C SER A 479 -2.63 17.10 -4.96
N MET A 480 -3.58 16.51 -5.68
CA MET A 480 -3.73 16.72 -7.13
C MET A 480 -4.09 18.17 -7.45
N SER A 481 -5.00 18.76 -6.68
CA SER A 481 -5.41 20.16 -6.82
C SER A 481 -4.29 21.19 -6.63
N ARG A 482 -3.16 20.82 -6.02
CA ARG A 482 -1.98 21.71 -5.90
C ARG A 482 -1.22 21.90 -7.21
N SER A 483 -1.40 21.02 -8.17
CA SER A 483 -0.59 20.96 -9.39
C SER A 483 -1.42 20.98 -10.68
N CYS A 484 -2.71 20.67 -10.60
CA CYS A 484 -3.65 20.72 -11.71
C CYS A 484 -5.01 21.28 -11.24
N PRO A 485 -5.69 22.14 -12.02
CA PRO A 485 -6.97 22.72 -11.65
C PRO A 485 -8.14 21.73 -11.82
N HIS A 486 -8.16 20.67 -11.00
CA HIS A 486 -9.31 19.77 -10.89
C HIS A 486 -10.52 20.51 -10.30
N VAL A 487 -11.71 20.15 -10.74
CA VAL A 487 -12.96 20.79 -10.32
C VAL A 487 -13.69 19.87 -9.33
N TRP A 488 -13.54 20.18 -8.05
CA TRP A 488 -14.25 19.46 -6.98
C TRP A 488 -15.43 20.29 -6.48
N PHE A 489 -16.54 19.61 -6.24
CA PHE A 489 -17.78 20.20 -5.74
C PHE A 489 -18.19 19.59 -4.40
N GLU A 490 -18.76 20.41 -3.52
CA GLU A 490 -19.42 19.89 -2.33
C GLU A 490 -20.77 19.24 -2.67
N ARG A 491 -21.23 18.31 -1.82
CA ARG A 491 -22.52 17.63 -2.03
C ARG A 491 -23.71 18.59 -2.06
N SER A 492 -23.62 19.71 -1.33
CA SER A 492 -24.58 20.82 -1.35
C SER A 492 -24.56 21.57 -2.68
N GLU A 493 -23.37 21.94 -3.16
CA GLU A 493 -23.16 22.68 -4.42
C GLU A 493 -23.55 21.87 -5.66
N MET A 494 -23.37 20.55 -5.63
CA MET A 494 -23.79 19.66 -6.73
C MET A 494 -25.31 19.70 -7.00
N LYS A 495 -26.12 20.22 -6.05
CA LYS A 495 -27.56 20.44 -6.26
C LYS A 495 -27.83 21.73 -7.04
N ASP A 496 -26.92 22.69 -7.01
CA ASP A 496 -27.02 23.93 -7.78
C ASP A 496 -26.38 23.76 -9.16
N ARG A 497 -27.23 23.35 -10.10
CA ARG A 497 -26.86 23.12 -11.50
C ARG A 497 -26.28 24.37 -12.18
N HIS A 498 -26.69 25.58 -11.80
CA HIS A 498 -26.21 26.81 -12.45
C HIS A 498 -24.76 27.09 -12.04
N THR A 499 -24.44 26.94 -10.76
CA THR A 499 -23.08 27.13 -10.25
C THR A 499 -22.11 26.10 -10.85
N VAL A 500 -22.52 24.83 -10.96
CA VAL A 500 -21.73 23.77 -11.61
C VAL A 500 -21.45 24.11 -13.08
N THR A 501 -22.49 24.41 -13.86
CA THR A 501 -22.37 24.72 -15.30
C THR A 501 -21.49 25.94 -15.55
N ASN A 502 -21.64 27.01 -14.75
CA ASN A 502 -20.85 28.24 -14.91
C ASN A 502 -19.35 27.98 -14.64
N ARG A 503 -19.01 27.20 -13.62
CA ARG A 503 -17.61 26.85 -13.30
C ARG A 503 -16.97 25.99 -14.38
N LEU A 504 -17.71 25.03 -14.92
CA LEU A 504 -17.24 24.21 -16.03
C LEU A 504 -17.07 25.04 -17.31
N ARG A 505 -18.01 25.94 -17.62
CA ARG A 505 -17.92 26.83 -18.78
C ARG A 505 -16.71 27.77 -18.67
N ALA A 506 -16.45 28.33 -17.50
CA ALA A 506 -15.26 29.15 -17.26
C ALA A 506 -13.94 28.37 -17.43
N HIS A 507 -13.92 27.08 -17.08
CA HIS A 507 -12.75 26.23 -17.30
C HIS A 507 -12.53 25.93 -18.78
N VAL A 508 -13.59 25.58 -19.52
CA VAL A 508 -13.52 25.30 -20.98
C VAL A 508 -13.13 26.56 -21.77
N ALA A 509 -13.63 27.74 -21.36
CA ALA A 509 -13.25 29.01 -21.98
C ALA A 509 -11.75 29.32 -21.88
N ALA A 510 -11.08 28.82 -20.82
CA ALA A 510 -9.64 28.93 -20.68
C ALA A 510 -8.92 27.86 -21.52
N ARG A 511 -8.67 28.16 -22.81
CA ARG A 511 -8.08 27.25 -23.80
C ARG A 511 -6.70 26.66 -23.44
N THR A 512 -6.03 27.20 -22.43
CA THR A 512 -4.74 26.70 -21.92
C THR A 512 -4.88 25.58 -20.89
N LYS A 513 -6.08 25.36 -20.34
CA LYS A 513 -6.33 24.34 -19.31
C LYS A 513 -6.52 22.95 -19.93
N LEU A 514 -6.21 21.92 -19.14
CA LEU A 514 -6.43 20.52 -19.51
C LEU A 514 -7.91 20.27 -19.85
N PRO A 515 -8.19 19.34 -20.80
CA PRO A 515 -9.55 18.93 -21.12
C PRO A 515 -10.26 18.40 -19.89
N ILE A 516 -11.54 18.73 -19.75
CA ILE A 516 -12.36 18.22 -18.65
C ILE A 516 -12.80 16.80 -18.99
N LEU A 517 -12.60 15.84 -18.10
CA LEU A 517 -13.14 14.49 -18.23
C LEU A 517 -14.50 14.39 -17.55
N ILE A 518 -15.52 13.99 -18.31
CA ILE A 518 -16.89 13.82 -17.85
C ILE A 518 -17.42 12.46 -18.27
N PHE A 519 -18.05 11.76 -17.31
CA PHE A 519 -18.81 10.54 -17.52
C PHE A 519 -20.31 10.86 -17.39
N PRO A 520 -21.00 11.21 -18.49
CA PRO A 520 -22.35 11.78 -18.47
C PRO A 520 -23.43 10.78 -18.04
N GLU A 521 -23.16 9.48 -18.01
CA GLU A 521 -24.04 8.46 -17.40
C GLU A 521 -24.28 8.78 -15.91
N GLY A 522 -23.26 9.33 -15.24
CA GLY A 522 -23.33 9.70 -13.83
C GLY A 522 -23.45 8.52 -12.86
N THR A 523 -23.19 7.31 -13.34
CA THR A 523 -23.03 6.07 -12.60
C THR A 523 -22.12 5.14 -13.41
N CYS A 524 -21.58 4.09 -12.78
CA CYS A 524 -20.95 3.01 -13.52
C CYS A 524 -22.01 2.05 -14.04
N VAL A 525 -21.85 1.59 -15.27
CA VAL A 525 -22.75 0.65 -15.96
C VAL A 525 -21.92 -0.54 -16.43
N ASN A 526 -22.54 -1.71 -16.53
CA ASN A 526 -21.81 -2.87 -17.00
C ASN A 526 -21.31 -2.68 -18.44
N ASN A 527 -20.32 -3.48 -18.81
CA ASN A 527 -19.57 -3.33 -20.05
C ASN A 527 -20.35 -3.75 -21.32
N THR A 528 -21.69 -3.77 -21.29
CA THR A 528 -22.54 -4.27 -22.38
C THR A 528 -23.40 -3.19 -23.05
N SER A 529 -23.63 -2.06 -22.39
CA SER A 529 -24.51 -0.99 -22.84
C SER A 529 -24.00 0.38 -22.43
N VAL A 530 -24.54 1.42 -23.05
CA VAL A 530 -24.38 2.82 -22.62
C VAL A 530 -25.73 3.35 -22.18
N MET A 531 -25.80 3.92 -20.97
CA MET A 531 -27.03 4.52 -20.45
C MET A 531 -27.26 5.94 -21.01
N MET A 532 -28.46 6.47 -20.80
CA MET A 532 -28.80 7.85 -21.15
C MET A 532 -27.79 8.84 -20.57
N PHE A 533 -27.29 9.73 -21.43
CA PHE A 533 -26.36 10.78 -21.04
C PHE A 533 -27.10 11.98 -20.43
N LYS A 534 -26.63 12.45 -19.28
CA LYS A 534 -27.19 13.64 -18.63
C LYS A 534 -26.91 14.89 -19.47
N LYS A 535 -27.98 15.54 -19.93
CA LYS A 535 -27.91 16.74 -20.80
C LYS A 535 -27.07 17.91 -20.24
N GLY A 536 -26.92 18.01 -18.92
CA GLY A 536 -26.18 19.12 -18.28
C GLY A 536 -24.72 19.24 -18.74
N SER A 537 -24.07 18.12 -19.07
CA SER A 537 -22.71 18.12 -19.60
C SER A 537 -22.59 18.71 -21.01
N PHE A 538 -23.69 18.76 -21.75
CA PHE A 538 -23.77 19.24 -23.14
C PHE A 538 -24.29 20.69 -23.23
N GLU A 539 -24.71 21.28 -22.10
CA GLU A 539 -25.11 22.69 -21.99
C GLU A 539 -23.92 23.63 -21.73
N ILE A 540 -22.75 23.09 -21.35
CA ILE A 540 -21.54 23.84 -20.97
C ILE A 540 -21.03 24.66 -22.17
N GLY A 541 -21.11 24.10 -23.38
CA GLY A 541 -20.53 24.63 -24.60
C GLY A 541 -19.06 24.22 -24.79
N GLY A 542 -18.54 24.38 -26.01
CA GLY A 542 -17.21 23.93 -26.42
C GLY A 542 -17.22 22.59 -27.17
N THR A 543 -16.04 22.19 -27.62
CA THR A 543 -15.85 20.98 -28.42
C THR A 543 -15.83 19.73 -27.55
N ILE A 544 -16.72 18.76 -27.86
CA ILE A 544 -16.79 17.45 -27.21
C ILE A 544 -15.87 16.48 -27.95
N TYR A 545 -15.06 15.74 -27.20
CA TYR A 545 -14.21 14.67 -27.68
C TYR A 545 -14.78 13.35 -27.14
N PRO A 546 -15.56 12.61 -27.94
CA PRO A 546 -16.14 11.36 -27.50
C PRO A 546 -15.07 10.26 -27.43
N VAL A 547 -15.17 9.41 -26.42
CA VAL A 547 -14.26 8.29 -26.21
C VAL A 547 -15.07 7.04 -25.85
N ALA A 548 -14.90 5.98 -26.63
CA ALA A 548 -15.47 4.67 -26.31
C ALA A 548 -14.46 3.83 -25.55
N ILE A 549 -14.88 3.25 -24.42
CA ILE A 549 -14.10 2.35 -23.58
C ILE A 549 -14.79 1.00 -23.56
N LYS A 550 -14.06 -0.07 -23.91
CA LYS A 550 -14.56 -1.45 -23.84
C LYS A 550 -13.56 -2.35 -23.15
N TYR A 551 -13.98 -2.98 -22.06
CA TYR A 551 -13.19 -3.97 -21.33
C TYR A 551 -13.35 -5.36 -21.94
N ASP A 552 -12.30 -6.17 -21.85
CA ASP A 552 -12.36 -7.57 -22.17
C ASP A 552 -12.60 -8.38 -20.89
N ALA A 553 -13.87 -8.74 -20.67
CA ALA A 553 -14.32 -9.44 -19.47
C ALA A 553 -13.70 -10.84 -19.30
N ARG A 554 -13.05 -11.41 -20.34
CA ARG A 554 -12.32 -12.69 -20.25
C ARG A 554 -11.20 -12.67 -19.22
N PHE A 555 -10.56 -11.52 -18.98
CA PHE A 555 -9.47 -11.40 -18.01
C PHE A 555 -9.92 -10.98 -16.61
N GLY A 556 -11.10 -10.38 -16.54
CA GLY A 556 -11.72 -9.93 -15.30
C GLY A 556 -12.86 -8.95 -15.56
N ASP A 557 -13.92 -9.07 -14.77
CA ASP A 557 -15.03 -8.14 -14.77
C ASP A 557 -14.61 -6.81 -14.11
N ALA A 558 -14.51 -5.76 -14.93
CA ALA A 558 -14.13 -4.42 -14.49
C ALA A 558 -15.27 -3.65 -13.83
N PHE A 559 -16.53 -4.06 -14.00
CA PHE A 559 -17.69 -3.30 -13.57
C PHE A 559 -17.70 -3.05 -12.05
N TRP A 560 -17.98 -1.80 -11.67
CA TRP A 560 -18.16 -1.42 -10.26
C TRP A 560 -19.65 -1.29 -9.91
N ASN A 561 -20.15 -2.26 -9.13
CA ASN A 561 -21.42 -2.14 -8.46
C ASN A 561 -21.24 -1.45 -7.10
N SER A 562 -21.60 -0.16 -7.03
CA SER A 562 -21.49 0.68 -5.83
C SER A 562 -22.42 0.26 -4.70
N SER A 563 -23.54 -0.40 -5.00
CA SER A 563 -24.49 -0.94 -4.01
C SER A 563 -23.95 -2.18 -3.29
N LYS A 564 -23.07 -2.96 -3.95
CA LYS A 564 -22.52 -4.22 -3.42
C LYS A 564 -21.11 -4.06 -2.84
N TYR A 565 -20.28 -3.19 -3.42
CA TYR A 565 -18.87 -3.09 -3.07
C TYR A 565 -18.46 -1.64 -2.79
N ASN A 566 -17.82 -1.43 -1.64
CA ASN A 566 -17.07 -0.20 -1.41
C ASN A 566 -15.79 -0.16 -2.28
N MET A 567 -15.19 1.03 -2.40
CA MET A 567 -14.02 1.26 -3.27
C MET A 567 -12.84 0.34 -2.95
N VAL A 568 -12.54 0.09 -1.67
CA VAL A 568 -11.39 -0.75 -1.28
C VAL A 568 -11.61 -2.20 -1.68
N SER A 569 -12.79 -2.74 -1.37
CA SER A 569 -13.19 -4.10 -1.76
C SER A 569 -13.18 -4.25 -3.28
N TYR A 570 -13.67 -3.23 -4.00
CA TYR A 570 -13.63 -3.18 -5.46
C TYR A 570 -12.19 -3.17 -6.01
N LEU A 571 -11.30 -2.34 -5.46
CA LEU A 571 -9.90 -2.28 -5.89
C LEU A 571 -9.16 -3.59 -5.61
N LEU A 572 -9.40 -4.24 -4.47
CA LEU A 572 -8.87 -5.59 -4.20
C LEU A 572 -9.42 -6.61 -5.18
N ARG A 573 -10.69 -6.50 -5.58
CA ARG A 573 -11.30 -7.31 -6.65
C ARG A 573 -10.55 -7.09 -7.97
N MET A 574 -10.24 -5.85 -8.36
CA MET A 574 -9.44 -5.57 -9.57
C MET A 574 -8.00 -6.10 -9.46
N MET A 575 -7.33 -5.87 -8.33
CA MET A 575 -5.96 -6.32 -8.08
C MET A 575 -5.83 -7.85 -8.00
N THR A 576 -6.94 -8.59 -7.86
CA THR A 576 -6.97 -10.06 -7.87
C THR A 576 -7.57 -10.64 -9.16
N SER A 577 -7.90 -9.80 -10.16
CA SER A 577 -8.20 -10.25 -11.53
C SER A 577 -6.93 -10.76 -12.24
N TRP A 578 -7.05 -11.47 -13.36
CA TRP A 578 -5.87 -11.89 -14.13
C TRP A 578 -5.15 -10.70 -14.75
N ALA A 579 -5.90 -9.83 -15.42
CA ALA A 579 -5.44 -8.58 -15.99
C ALA A 579 -6.64 -7.67 -16.27
N ILE A 580 -6.37 -6.40 -16.59
CA ILE A 580 -7.38 -5.46 -17.11
C ILE A 580 -7.04 -5.16 -18.56
N VAL A 581 -7.69 -5.84 -19.50
CA VAL A 581 -7.49 -5.60 -20.93
C VAL A 581 -8.62 -4.70 -21.42
N VAL A 582 -8.26 -3.59 -22.05
CA VAL A 582 -9.23 -2.54 -22.42
C VAL A 582 -8.86 -1.89 -23.75
N ASN A 583 -9.87 -1.64 -24.57
CA ASN A 583 -9.77 -0.86 -25.78
C ASN A 583 -10.34 0.52 -25.55
N VAL A 584 -9.64 1.54 -26.03
CA VAL A 584 -10.02 2.94 -25.95
C VAL A 584 -9.99 3.51 -27.36
N TRP A 585 -11.14 3.94 -27.87
CA TRP A 585 -11.25 4.60 -29.17
C TRP A 585 -11.49 6.10 -28.97
N TYR A 586 -10.62 6.93 -29.54
CA TYR A 586 -10.84 8.37 -29.60
C TYR A 586 -11.63 8.70 -30.87
N LEU A 587 -12.86 9.19 -30.72
CA LEU A 587 -13.72 9.54 -31.85
C LEU A 587 -13.47 10.98 -32.30
N PRO A 588 -13.77 11.33 -33.56
CA PRO A 588 -13.66 12.69 -34.06
C PRO A 588 -14.40 13.70 -33.15
N PRO A 589 -13.86 14.92 -33.00
CA PRO A 589 -14.49 15.95 -32.18
C PRO A 589 -15.88 16.32 -32.71
N MET A 590 -16.81 16.55 -31.80
CA MET A 590 -18.20 16.88 -32.10
C MET A 590 -18.56 18.22 -31.47
N GLU A 591 -19.27 19.04 -32.23
CA GLU A 591 -19.88 20.28 -31.74
C GLU A 591 -21.40 20.22 -31.92
N ARG A 592 -22.12 20.98 -31.11
CA ARG A 592 -23.58 21.07 -31.19
C ARG A 592 -23.96 21.81 -32.47
N GLN A 593 -24.87 21.23 -33.25
CA GLN A 593 -25.39 21.86 -34.46
C GLN A 593 -26.37 23.00 -34.12
N GLU A 594 -26.62 23.93 -35.05
CA GLU A 594 -27.47 25.10 -34.79
C GLU A 594 -28.92 24.72 -34.46
N GLU A 595 -29.45 23.66 -35.10
CA GLU A 595 -30.81 23.15 -34.91
C GLU A 595 -30.93 22.09 -33.80
N GLU A 596 -29.81 21.71 -33.18
CA GLU A 596 -29.75 20.60 -32.23
C GLU A 596 -29.80 21.11 -30.78
N ASP A 597 -30.74 20.60 -29.99
CA ASP A 597 -30.77 20.90 -28.55
C ASP A 597 -29.70 20.09 -27.77
N ALA A 598 -29.51 20.42 -26.49
CA ALA A 598 -28.48 19.74 -25.68
C ALA A 598 -28.77 18.25 -25.44
N ALA A 599 -30.03 17.81 -25.46
CA ALA A 599 -30.41 16.41 -25.27
C ALA A 599 -30.22 15.60 -26.56
N GLN A 600 -30.58 16.16 -27.71
CA GLN A 600 -30.32 15.60 -29.03
C GLN A 600 -28.80 15.45 -29.25
N PHE A 601 -28.02 16.47 -28.88
CA PHE A 601 -26.56 16.38 -28.94
C PHE A 601 -25.99 15.32 -28.02
N ALA A 602 -26.48 15.21 -26.79
CA ALA A 602 -26.09 14.16 -25.87
C ALA A 602 -26.38 12.77 -26.45
N ASN A 603 -27.55 12.58 -27.07
CA ASN A 603 -27.93 11.33 -27.72
C ASN A 603 -27.06 11.02 -28.93
N ARG A 604 -26.77 11.99 -29.80
CA ARG A 604 -25.87 11.78 -30.95
C ARG A 604 -24.47 11.35 -30.51
N VAL A 605 -23.94 11.95 -29.44
CA VAL A 605 -22.64 11.56 -28.86
C VAL A 605 -22.72 10.18 -28.20
N LYS A 606 -23.79 9.88 -27.47
CA LYS A 606 -24.06 8.56 -26.88
C LYS A 606 -24.06 7.47 -27.96
N SER A 607 -24.84 7.65 -29.02
CA SER A 607 -24.96 6.67 -30.11
C SER A 607 -23.64 6.43 -30.82
N ALA A 608 -22.84 7.49 -31.04
CA ALA A 608 -21.50 7.34 -31.61
C ALA A 608 -20.57 6.50 -30.72
N ILE A 609 -20.57 6.74 -29.40
CA ILE A 609 -19.79 5.96 -28.42
C ILE A 609 -20.28 4.50 -28.37
N ALA A 610 -21.60 4.29 -28.32
CA ALA A 610 -22.19 2.96 -28.26
C ALA A 610 -21.86 2.14 -29.52
N GLN A 611 -22.02 2.74 -30.69
CA GLN A 611 -21.68 2.13 -31.97
C GLN A 611 -20.20 1.74 -32.06
N GLN A 612 -19.30 2.66 -31.71
CA GLN A 612 -17.85 2.40 -31.78
C GLN A 612 -17.40 1.33 -30.76
N GLY A 613 -17.99 1.33 -29.56
CA GLY A 613 -17.68 0.38 -28.50
C GLY A 613 -18.35 -1.00 -28.65
N GLY A 614 -19.26 -1.17 -29.62
CA GLY A 614 -20.09 -2.37 -29.72
C GLY A 614 -20.96 -2.58 -28.47
N LEU A 615 -21.56 -1.49 -27.98
CA LEU A 615 -22.41 -1.46 -26.81
C LEU A 615 -23.86 -1.23 -27.23
N LEU A 616 -24.80 -1.80 -26.49
CA LEU A 616 -26.22 -1.51 -26.70
C LEU A 616 -26.51 -0.06 -26.33
N ASP A 617 -27.09 0.69 -27.27
CA ASP A 617 -27.57 2.05 -27.05
C ASP A 617 -28.94 2.00 -26.36
N LEU A 618 -29.01 2.37 -25.08
CA LEU A 618 -30.24 2.36 -24.30
C LEU A 618 -30.88 3.74 -24.26
N ASP A 619 -32.17 3.78 -24.59
CA ASP A 619 -32.99 5.00 -24.62
C ASP A 619 -33.38 5.52 -23.24
#